data_AF-A0AAE9UNN5-F1
#
_entry.id   AF-A0AAE9UNN5-F1
#
_cell.length_a   1.000
_cell.length_b   1.000
_cell.length_c   1.000
_cell.angle_alpha   90.00
_cell.angle_beta   90.00
_cell.angle_gamma   90.00
#
_symmetry.space_group_name_H-M   'P 1'
#
loop_
_entity.id
_entity.type
_entity.pdbx_description
1 polymer ?
#
loop_
_entity_poly.entity_id
_entity_poly.type
_entity_poly.pdbx_seq_one_letter_code
_entity_poly.pdbx_strand_id
1 'polypeptide(L)'
;MKIHDIPNNTLVIKNGDILPIEILRSEWESMTHEEKQGWYTTTCERSTIEADDVIDYITEKMANYGYEDMDTMLIDALPSDATEKLQAVLDYLFDNDSADVYYPTDLIEVE
;
A
#
# COMPACT_ATOMS: atom_id res chain seq x y z
N MET A 1 4.08 -7.27 21.94
CA MET A 1 3.02 -6.41 22.54
C MET A 1 1.84 -7.28 22.96
N LYS A 2 1.23 -7.07 24.13
CA LYS A 2 0.07 -7.86 24.55
C LYS A 2 -1.20 -7.39 23.85
N ILE A 3 -2.10 -8.32 23.54
CA ILE A 3 -3.30 -8.02 22.74
C ILE A 3 -4.19 -6.94 23.38
N HIS A 4 -4.31 -6.89 24.71
CA HIS A 4 -5.17 -5.93 25.41
C HIS A 4 -4.58 -4.51 25.53
N ASP A 5 -3.29 -4.34 25.21
CA ASP A 5 -2.62 -3.03 25.28
C ASP A 5 -2.71 -2.26 23.94
N ILE A 6 -3.17 -2.91 22.87
CA ILE A 6 -3.28 -2.34 21.52
C ILE A 6 -4.43 -1.29 21.43
N PRO A 7 -4.28 -0.14 20.75
CA PRO A 7 -5.39 0.79 20.57
C PRO A 7 -6.55 0.22 19.73
N ASN A 8 -7.81 0.52 20.05
CA ASN A 8 -8.99 -0.06 19.34
C ASN A 8 -9.06 0.31 17.84
N ASN A 9 -8.40 1.38 17.41
CA ASN A 9 -8.35 1.81 16.01
C ASN A 9 -7.20 1.15 15.21
N THR A 10 -6.51 0.16 15.78
CA THR A 10 -5.43 -0.55 15.11
C THR A 10 -5.97 -1.71 14.27
N LEU A 11 -5.50 -1.82 13.03
CA LEU A 11 -5.62 -3.03 12.25
C LEU A 11 -4.52 -4.02 12.65
N VAL A 12 -4.83 -5.29 12.60
CA VAL A 12 -3.88 -6.39 12.79
C VAL A 12 -3.80 -7.22 11.53
N ILE A 13 -2.65 -7.82 11.29
CA ILE A 13 -2.37 -8.58 10.07
C ILE A 13 -1.79 -9.95 10.40
N LYS A 14 -2.22 -10.96 9.64
CA LYS A 14 -1.63 -12.30 9.63
C LYS A 14 -1.74 -12.88 8.22
N ASN A 15 -0.62 -13.35 7.66
CA ASN A 15 -0.57 -13.98 6.33
C ASN A 15 -1.18 -13.14 5.19
N GLY A 16 -1.20 -11.81 5.31
CA GLY A 16 -1.80 -10.90 4.33
C GLY A 16 -3.26 -10.55 4.59
N ASP A 17 -3.93 -11.23 5.52
CA ASP A 17 -5.29 -10.90 5.96
C ASP A 17 -5.25 -9.84 7.05
N ILE A 18 -6.05 -8.77 6.88
CA ILE A 18 -6.20 -7.69 7.85
C ILE A 18 -7.56 -7.73 8.54
N LEU A 19 -7.60 -7.37 9.82
CA LEU A 19 -8.86 -7.12 10.52
C LEU A 19 -8.70 -6.12 11.67
N PRO A 20 -9.77 -5.44 12.09
CA PRO A 20 -9.77 -4.60 13.28
C PRO A 20 -9.40 -5.39 14.54
N ILE A 21 -8.53 -4.83 15.39
CA ILE A 21 -8.11 -5.45 16.65
C ILE A 21 -9.29 -5.87 17.55
N GLU A 22 -10.41 -5.14 17.49
CA GLU A 22 -11.61 -5.45 18.28
C GLU A 22 -12.18 -6.83 17.94
N ILE A 23 -12.15 -7.20 16.66
CA ILE A 23 -12.58 -8.53 16.20
C ILE A 23 -11.61 -9.59 16.73
N LEU A 24 -10.29 -9.40 16.54
CA LEU A 24 -9.29 -10.36 17.06
C LEU A 24 -9.43 -10.57 18.57
N ARG A 25 -9.63 -9.49 19.33
CA ARG A 25 -9.82 -9.53 20.79
C ARG A 25 -11.06 -10.29 21.20
N SER A 26 -12.15 -10.13 20.47
CA SER A 26 -13.41 -10.80 20.79
C SER A 26 -13.30 -12.33 20.65
N GLU A 27 -12.41 -12.80 19.78
CA GLU A 27 -12.19 -14.22 19.50
C GLU A 27 -10.97 -14.79 20.25
N TRP A 28 -10.07 -13.94 20.75
CA TRP A 28 -8.76 -14.33 21.28
C TRP A 28 -8.82 -15.44 22.33
N GLU A 29 -9.70 -15.34 23.32
CA GLU A 29 -9.80 -16.34 24.39
C GLU A 29 -10.29 -17.71 23.90
N SER A 30 -10.99 -17.74 22.76
CA SER A 30 -11.49 -18.98 22.14
C SER A 30 -10.49 -19.63 21.16
N MET A 31 -9.45 -18.91 20.76
CA MET A 31 -8.44 -19.38 19.81
C MET A 31 -7.41 -20.31 20.47
N THR A 32 -6.96 -21.30 19.72
CA THR A 32 -5.81 -22.14 20.05
C THR A 32 -4.50 -21.35 20.04
N HIS A 33 -3.46 -21.90 20.68
CA HIS A 33 -2.14 -21.26 20.70
C HIS A 33 -1.57 -21.04 19.30
N GLU A 34 -1.73 -22.00 18.38
CA GLU A 34 -1.27 -21.90 16.98
C GLU A 34 -2.02 -20.81 16.21
N GLU A 35 -3.33 -20.65 16.46
CA GLU A 35 -4.14 -19.59 15.84
C GLU A 35 -3.73 -18.19 16.32
N LYS A 36 -3.31 -18.05 17.58
CA LYS A 36 -2.81 -16.80 18.16
C LYS A 36 -1.43 -16.40 17.64
N GLN A 37 -0.62 -17.35 17.19
CA GLN A 37 0.72 -17.05 16.68
C GLN A 37 0.69 -16.31 15.34
N GLY A 38 1.68 -15.44 15.12
CA GLY A 38 1.90 -14.78 13.82
C GLY A 38 0.95 -13.62 13.51
N TRP A 39 0.23 -13.10 14.51
CA TRP A 39 -0.47 -11.83 14.40
C TRP A 39 0.47 -10.67 14.69
N TYR A 40 0.38 -9.62 13.87
CA TYR A 40 1.12 -8.37 14.04
C TYR A 40 0.17 -7.19 14.12
N THR A 41 0.54 -6.15 14.85
CA THR A 41 -0.03 -4.81 14.65
C THR A 41 0.41 -4.27 13.28
N THR A 42 -0.31 -3.27 12.77
CA THR A 42 0.07 -2.60 11.53
C THR A 42 0.50 -1.15 11.75
N THR A 43 1.41 -0.70 10.90
CA THR A 43 1.62 0.73 10.61
C THR A 43 0.99 1.03 9.26
N CYS A 44 0.42 2.23 9.13
CA CYS A 44 -0.15 2.72 7.89
C CYS A 44 0.83 3.71 7.28
N GLU A 45 1.24 3.45 6.03
CA GLU A 45 2.00 4.40 5.24
C GLU A 45 1.14 4.81 4.04
N ARG A 46 1.07 6.12 3.80
CA ARG A 46 0.36 6.63 2.64
C ARG A 46 1.28 6.55 1.43
N SER A 47 0.94 5.69 0.49
CA SER A 47 1.68 5.53 -0.75
C SER A 47 1.41 6.71 -1.68
N THR A 48 2.47 7.22 -2.30
CA THR A 48 2.38 8.22 -3.37
C THR A 48 2.93 7.62 -4.66
N ILE A 49 2.33 7.99 -5.78
CA ILE A 49 2.80 7.61 -7.11
C ILE A 49 3.18 8.91 -7.82
N GLU A 50 4.42 8.97 -8.27
CA GLU A 50 4.92 10.10 -9.05
C GLU A 50 4.45 9.96 -10.50
N ALA A 51 3.99 11.06 -11.08
CA ALA A 51 3.52 11.10 -12.46
C ALA A 51 4.61 10.70 -13.47
N ASP A 52 5.87 11.01 -13.19
CA ASP A 52 7.00 10.63 -14.05
C ASP A 52 7.15 9.10 -14.12
N ASP A 53 7.04 8.38 -12.99
CA ASP A 53 7.10 6.91 -12.97
C ASP A 53 5.96 6.28 -13.82
N VAL A 54 4.77 6.89 -13.80
CA VAL A 54 3.62 6.44 -14.59
C VAL A 54 3.83 6.72 -16.07
N ILE A 55 4.35 7.91 -16.41
CA ILE A 55 4.67 8.30 -17.78
C ILE A 55 5.70 7.34 -18.35
N ASP A 56 6.80 7.10 -17.64
CA ASP A 56 7.87 6.19 -18.04
C ASP A 56 7.34 4.77 -18.25
N TYR A 57 6.54 4.25 -17.32
CA TYR A 57 5.93 2.93 -17.46
C TYR A 57 5.04 2.82 -18.72
N ILE A 58 4.25 3.84 -19.01
CA ILE A 58 3.35 3.84 -20.17
C ILE A 58 4.14 3.97 -21.48
N THR A 59 5.14 4.86 -21.54
CA THR A 59 5.95 5.07 -22.76
C THR A 59 6.82 3.86 -23.05
N GLU A 60 7.41 3.20 -22.04
CA GLU A 60 8.12 1.93 -22.19
C GLU A 60 7.16 0.86 -22.75
N LYS A 61 5.95 0.74 -22.21
CA LYS A 61 4.92 -0.18 -22.72
C LYS A 61 4.54 0.09 -24.17
N MET A 62 4.43 1.36 -24.56
CA MET A 62 4.15 1.76 -25.94
C MET A 62 5.32 1.45 -26.88
N ALA A 63 6.56 1.66 -26.42
CA ALA A 63 7.78 1.47 -27.18
C ALA A 63 8.27 0.00 -27.23
N ASN A 64 7.64 -0.92 -26.50
CA ASN A 64 8.08 -2.31 -26.33
C ASN A 64 8.33 -3.09 -27.65
N TYR A 65 7.71 -2.70 -28.77
CA TYR A 65 7.96 -3.27 -30.10
C TYR A 65 8.47 -2.23 -31.12
N GLY A 66 8.88 -1.07 -30.62
CA GLY A 66 9.41 0.05 -31.37
C GLY A 66 10.87 -0.10 -31.73
N TYR A 67 11.44 0.97 -32.30
CA TYR A 67 12.87 1.09 -32.52
C TYR A 67 13.57 1.56 -31.23
N GLU A 68 14.90 1.44 -31.20
CA GLU A 68 15.74 1.89 -30.09
C GLU A 68 15.47 3.37 -29.75
N ASP A 69 15.41 3.69 -28.46
CA ASP A 69 15.13 5.03 -27.90
C ASP A 69 13.75 5.63 -28.24
N MET A 70 12.81 4.81 -28.76
CA MET A 70 11.46 5.30 -29.09
C MET A 70 10.71 5.82 -27.86
N ASP A 71 10.90 5.21 -26.69
CA ASP A 71 10.35 5.66 -25.41
C ASP A 71 10.79 7.10 -25.06
N THR A 72 12.09 7.39 -25.20
CA THR A 72 12.66 8.72 -24.99
C THR A 72 12.04 9.74 -25.93
N MET A 73 11.87 9.39 -27.22
CA MET A 73 11.20 10.27 -28.19
C MET A 73 9.73 10.51 -27.86
N LEU A 74 9.03 9.52 -27.29
CA LEU A 74 7.65 9.67 -26.86
C LEU A 74 7.53 10.62 -25.66
N ILE A 75 8.44 10.51 -24.68
CA ILE A 75 8.51 11.40 -23.52
C ILE A 75 8.82 12.84 -23.97
N ASP A 76 9.84 13.03 -24.83
CA ASP A 76 10.22 14.36 -25.35
C ASP A 76 9.10 15.05 -26.14
N ALA A 77 8.19 14.26 -26.72
CA ALA A 77 7.04 14.77 -27.47
C ALA A 77 5.85 15.18 -26.58
N LEU A 78 5.89 14.92 -25.28
CA LEU A 78 4.82 15.31 -24.37
C LEU A 78 4.69 16.84 -24.25
N PRO A 79 3.47 17.37 -24.02
CA PRO A 79 3.31 18.75 -23.60
C PRO A 79 4.15 19.05 -22.36
N SER A 80 4.72 20.26 -22.28
CA SER A 80 5.58 20.65 -21.15
C SER A 80 4.86 20.67 -19.80
N ASP A 81 3.52 20.61 -19.79
CA ASP A 81 2.67 20.55 -18.60
C ASP A 81 2.06 19.16 -18.34
N ALA A 82 2.49 18.12 -19.07
CA ALA A 82 1.93 16.77 -18.98
C ALA A 82 2.14 16.14 -17.60
N THR A 83 3.36 16.18 -17.06
CA THR A 83 3.69 15.65 -15.73
C THR A 83 2.86 16.33 -14.64
N GLU A 84 2.79 17.68 -14.64
CA GLU A 84 2.01 18.43 -13.64
C GLU A 84 0.52 18.07 -13.70
N LYS A 85 -0.06 17.98 -14.91
CA LYS A 85 -1.46 17.60 -15.09
C LYS A 85 -1.75 16.17 -14.62
N LEU A 86 -0.86 15.23 -14.93
CA LEU A 86 -1.04 13.85 -14.49
C LEU A 86 -0.89 13.75 -12.98
N GLN A 87 0.07 14.47 -12.37
CA GLN A 87 0.24 14.49 -10.92
C GLN A 87 -1.03 14.97 -10.23
N ALA A 88 -1.64 16.06 -10.71
CA ALA A 88 -2.90 16.56 -10.15
C ALA A 88 -4.04 15.54 -10.22
N VAL A 89 -4.07 14.69 -11.26
CA VAL A 89 -5.04 13.60 -11.37
C VAL A 89 -4.72 12.47 -10.39
N LEU A 90 -3.46 12.07 -10.27
CA LEU A 90 -3.01 11.05 -9.32
C LEU A 90 -3.31 11.47 -7.88
N ASP A 91 -2.95 12.70 -7.52
CA ASP A 91 -3.23 13.27 -6.20
C ASP A 91 -4.73 13.24 -5.89
N TYR A 92 -5.57 13.66 -6.83
CA TYR A 92 -7.02 13.60 -6.67
C TYR A 92 -7.55 12.17 -6.48
N LEU A 93 -7.04 11.20 -7.25
CA LEU A 93 -7.47 9.80 -7.16
C LEU A 93 -7.08 9.15 -5.84
N PHE A 94 -5.92 9.53 -5.29
CA PHE A 94 -5.32 8.92 -4.11
C PHE A 94 -5.41 9.80 -2.85
N ASP A 95 -6.14 10.92 -2.90
CA ASP A 95 -6.54 11.69 -1.71
C ASP A 95 -7.67 11.00 -0.93
N ASN A 96 -7.54 9.69 -0.71
CA ASN A 96 -8.39 8.88 0.15
C ASN A 96 -7.63 7.62 0.60
N ASP A 97 -8.30 6.80 1.42
CA ASP A 97 -7.74 5.60 2.04
C ASP A 97 -7.32 4.50 1.03
N SER A 98 -7.58 4.65 -0.28
CA SER A 98 -7.01 3.74 -1.29
C SER A 98 -5.49 3.86 -1.43
N ALA A 99 -4.91 4.95 -0.92
CA ALA A 99 -3.46 5.15 -0.83
C ALA A 99 -2.85 4.57 0.46
N ASP A 100 -3.67 4.12 1.42
CA ASP A 100 -3.21 3.64 2.71
C ASP A 100 -2.75 2.19 2.59
N VAL A 101 -1.44 1.98 2.79
CA VAL A 101 -0.82 0.65 2.74
C VAL A 101 -0.39 0.25 4.15
N TYR A 102 -0.87 -0.93 4.58
CA TYR A 102 -0.64 -1.44 5.92
C TYR A 102 0.48 -2.48 5.94
N TYR A 103 1.48 -2.24 6.79
CA TYR A 103 2.63 -3.13 6.96
C TYR A 103 2.66 -3.74 8.37
N PRO A 104 3.05 -5.01 8.52
CA PRO A 104 3.30 -5.60 9.83
C PRO A 104 4.35 -4.81 10.60
N THR A 105 4.09 -4.49 11.87
CA THR A 105 5.02 -3.73 12.72
C THR A 105 5.48 -4.55 13.92
N ASP A 106 4.62 -4.75 14.92
CA ASP A 106 4.99 -5.45 16.15
C ASP A 106 4.25 -6.78 16.27
N LEU A 107 4.99 -7.85 16.61
CA LEU A 107 4.40 -9.15 16.89
C LEU A 107 3.54 -9.07 18.16
N ILE A 108 2.32 -9.59 18.08
CA ILE A 108 1.42 -9.76 19.22
C ILE A 108 1.89 -10.99 20.01
N GLU A 109 2.12 -10.80 21.30
CA GLU A 109 2.57 -11.85 22.20
C GLU A 109 1.44 -12.86 22.48
N VAL A 110 1.81 -14.14 22.47
CA VAL A 110 0.92 -15.25 22.84
C VAL A 110 1.37 -15.74 24.21
N GLU A 111 0.50 -15.61 25.22
CA GLU A 111 0.70 -16.18 26.56
C GLU A 111 0.44 -17.69 26.60
#